data_AF-A0A849PK54-F1
#
_entry.id   AF-A0A849PK54-F1
#
_cell.length_a   1.000
_cell.length_b   1.000
_cell.length_c   1.000
_cell.angle_alpha   90.00
_cell.angle_beta   90.00
_cell.angle_gamma   90.00
#
_symmetry.space_group_name_H-M   'P 1'
#
loop_
_entity.id
_entity.type
_entity.pdbx_description
1 polymer ?
#
loop_
_entity_poly.entity_id
_entity_poly.type
_entity_poly.pdbx_seq_one_letter_code
_entity_poly.pdbx_strand_id
1 'polypeptide(L)'
;KSGMHGMSGEAFEMVGAIPATVEMGGKVVSYNIGSFTTDTPIGGVGDSFKGHEFHHSSITDIGDATFAIRLTRGVGIKDGWDGIMVEKTLAGYAHLHACSYLRFAEAFVDACL
;
A
#
# COMPACT_ATOMS: atom_id res chain seq x y z
N LYS A 1 -12.81 7.94 13.42
CA LYS A 1 -13.53 7.35 12.26
C LYS A 1 -12.56 7.38 11.10
N SER A 2 -12.43 6.28 10.35
CA SER A 2 -11.63 6.23 9.13
C SER A 2 -12.04 7.35 8.18
N GLY A 3 -11.07 7.96 7.50
CA GLY A 3 -11.30 9.16 6.70
C GLY A 3 -10.01 9.78 6.18
N MET A 4 -10.12 10.95 5.55
CA MET A 4 -8.99 11.72 5.08
C MET A 4 -9.02 13.13 5.68
N HIS A 5 -7.89 13.62 6.20
CA HIS A 5 -7.72 15.01 6.61
C HIS A 5 -6.90 15.79 5.58
N GLY A 6 -7.41 16.94 5.16
CA GLY A 6 -6.75 17.88 4.25
C GLY A 6 -5.64 18.68 4.94
N MET A 7 -4.82 19.36 4.14
CA MET A 7 -3.70 20.16 4.65
C MET A 7 -4.14 21.39 5.46
N SER A 8 -5.39 21.85 5.30
CA SER A 8 -5.95 22.99 6.03
C SER A 8 -6.85 22.55 7.19
N GLY A 9 -6.84 21.26 7.55
CA GLY A 9 -7.64 20.69 8.65
C GLY A 9 -9.06 20.28 8.26
N GLU A 10 -9.40 20.26 6.95
CA GLU A 10 -10.65 19.71 6.46
C GLU A 10 -10.70 18.20 6.72
N ALA A 11 -11.89 17.64 6.97
CA ALA A 11 -12.07 16.20 7.11
C ALA A 11 -13.07 15.69 6.06
N PHE A 12 -12.70 14.59 5.40
CA PHE A 12 -13.47 13.96 4.33
C PHE A 12 -13.80 12.52 4.70
N GLU A 13 -15.06 12.16 4.53
CA GLU A 13 -15.52 10.78 4.62
C GLU A 13 -15.09 10.01 3.37
N MET A 14 -14.54 8.83 3.58
CA MET A 14 -14.09 7.93 2.51
C MET A 14 -15.01 6.71 2.45
N VAL A 15 -14.93 5.92 1.38
CA VAL A 15 -15.71 4.69 1.17
C VAL A 15 -15.57 3.63 2.27
N GLY A 16 -14.55 3.74 3.14
CA GLY A 16 -14.39 2.86 4.30
C GLY A 16 -13.81 1.47 3.99
N ALA A 17 -13.32 1.24 2.77
CA ALA A 17 -12.72 -0.03 2.37
C ALA A 17 -11.45 -0.39 3.18
N ILE A 18 -10.69 0.62 3.60
CA ILE A 18 -9.55 0.47 4.49
C ILE A 18 -9.86 1.17 5.80
N PRO A 19 -9.80 0.49 6.96
CA PRO A 19 -10.13 1.05 8.27
C PRO A 19 -8.95 1.89 8.80
N ALA A 20 -8.62 2.97 8.10
CA ALA A 20 -7.51 3.85 8.42
C ALA A 20 -7.86 5.33 8.23
N THR A 21 -7.10 6.20 8.90
CA THR A 21 -7.14 7.66 8.70
C THR A 21 -5.89 8.12 7.99
N VAL A 22 -6.07 8.89 6.92
CA VAL A 22 -4.99 9.46 6.10
C VAL A 22 -4.92 10.95 6.35
N GLU A 23 -3.72 11.49 6.58
CA GLU A 23 -3.48 12.93 6.65
C GLU A 23 -2.67 13.38 5.45
N MET A 24 -3.18 14.41 4.77
CA MET A 24 -2.47 15.08 3.69
C MET A 24 -1.37 15.97 4.25
N GLY A 25 -0.16 15.83 3.72
CA GLY A 25 1.02 16.54 4.20
C GLY A 25 2.31 15.80 3.86
N GLY A 26 3.44 16.42 4.21
CA GLY A 26 4.76 15.87 3.89
C GLY A 26 4.96 15.64 2.39
N LYS A 27 6.07 14.98 2.04
CA LYS A 27 6.35 14.55 0.67
C LYS A 27 7.31 13.38 0.71
N VAL A 28 6.92 12.26 0.09
CA VAL A 28 7.81 11.14 -0.21
C VAL A 28 7.94 11.05 -1.72
N VAL A 29 9.18 11.05 -2.22
CA VAL A 29 9.50 10.77 -3.61
C VAL A 29 10.71 9.85 -3.66
N SER A 30 10.48 8.57 -3.92
CA SER A 30 11.54 7.56 -3.92
C SER A 30 11.23 6.40 -4.86
N TYR A 31 12.27 5.62 -5.18
CA TYR A 31 12.13 4.29 -5.75
C TYR A 31 12.09 3.25 -4.63
N ASN A 32 11.31 2.19 -4.82
CA ASN A 32 11.20 1.11 -3.86
C ASN A 32 11.53 -0.26 -4.47
N ILE A 33 11.87 -1.20 -3.59
CA ILE A 33 12.02 -2.62 -3.88
C ILE A 33 11.25 -3.34 -2.78
N GLY A 34 10.20 -4.07 -3.17
CA GLY A 34 9.28 -4.73 -2.27
C GLY A 34 9.24 -6.24 -2.51
N SER A 35 8.96 -6.99 -1.46
CA SER A 35 8.64 -8.41 -1.51
C SER A 35 7.34 -8.68 -0.75
N PHE A 36 6.49 -9.55 -1.28
CA PHE A 36 5.28 -9.95 -0.59
C PHE A 36 5.60 -10.93 0.54
N THR A 37 5.04 -10.70 1.73
CA THR A 37 5.24 -11.54 2.93
C THR A 37 4.11 -12.55 3.15
N THR A 38 3.06 -12.46 2.36
CA THR A 38 1.91 -13.36 2.30
C THR A 38 1.38 -13.34 0.87
N ASP A 39 0.49 -14.27 0.53
CA ASP A 39 -0.24 -14.20 -0.73
C ASP A 39 -1.13 -12.96 -0.76
N THR A 40 -1.14 -12.27 -1.89
CA THR A 40 -1.90 -11.04 -2.15
C THR A 40 -2.65 -11.16 -3.48
N PRO A 41 -3.64 -10.28 -3.73
CA PRO A 41 -4.33 -10.24 -5.00
C PRO A 41 -3.42 -9.95 -6.20
N ILE A 42 -2.16 -9.53 -6.01
CA ILE A 42 -1.27 -9.20 -7.12
C ILE A 42 0.03 -9.99 -7.08
N GLY A 43 0.17 -11.03 -6.25
CA GLY A 43 1.39 -11.83 -6.17
C GLY A 43 1.44 -12.73 -4.95
N GLY A 44 2.28 -13.76 -5.02
CA GLY A 44 2.43 -14.74 -3.95
C GLY A 44 3.52 -14.37 -2.96
N VAL A 45 3.51 -15.04 -1.79
CA VAL A 45 4.58 -14.90 -0.80
C VAL A 45 5.97 -15.13 -1.43
N GLY A 46 6.90 -14.24 -1.13
CA GLY A 46 8.28 -14.29 -1.64
C GLY A 46 8.48 -13.68 -3.04
N ASP A 47 7.41 -13.42 -3.80
CA ASP A 47 7.53 -12.67 -5.05
C ASP A 47 8.03 -11.24 -4.74
N SER A 48 8.85 -10.70 -5.63
CA SER A 48 9.47 -9.38 -5.46
C SER A 48 9.28 -8.49 -6.68
N PHE A 49 9.27 -7.19 -6.45
CA PHE A 49 9.05 -6.19 -7.48
C PHE A 49 9.89 -4.94 -7.25
N LYS A 50 10.02 -4.13 -8.31
CA LYS A 50 10.57 -2.78 -8.24
C LYS A 50 9.47 -1.78 -8.52
N GLY A 51 9.56 -0.62 -7.91
CA GLY A 51 8.53 0.39 -8.05
C GLY A 51 9.00 1.76 -7.59
N HIS A 52 8.01 2.59 -7.29
CA HIS A 52 8.20 3.92 -6.74
C HIS A 52 7.11 4.23 -5.71
N GLU A 53 7.32 5.27 -4.92
CA GLU A 53 6.36 5.77 -3.93
C GLU A 53 6.38 7.30 -4.02
N PHE A 54 5.26 7.87 -4.50
CA PHE A 54 5.09 9.31 -4.69
C PHE A 54 3.81 9.74 -3.98
N HIS A 55 3.92 10.24 -2.75
CA HIS A 55 2.74 10.62 -1.98
C HIS A 55 2.98 11.87 -1.13
N HIS A 56 1.88 12.61 -0.96
CA HIS A 56 1.73 13.78 -0.09
C HIS A 56 0.77 13.46 1.05
N SER A 57 0.87 12.26 1.59
CA SER A 57 0.07 11.84 2.73
C SER A 57 0.80 10.80 3.58
N SER A 58 0.31 10.62 4.79
CA SER A 58 0.71 9.57 5.72
C SER A 58 -0.52 8.99 6.40
N ILE A 59 -0.44 7.73 6.83
CA ILE A 59 -1.49 7.10 7.60
C ILE A 59 -1.23 7.36 9.08
N THR A 60 -2.20 7.96 9.79
CA THR A 60 -2.03 8.40 11.20
C THR A 60 -2.80 7.56 12.20
N ASP A 61 -3.87 6.92 11.77
CA ASP A 61 -4.60 5.93 12.55
C ASP A 61 -4.76 4.68 11.70
N ILE A 62 -4.07 3.63 12.10
CA ILE A 62 -4.06 2.33 11.46
C ILE A 62 -4.18 1.36 12.62
N GLY A 63 -5.34 0.71 12.75
CA GLY A 63 -5.60 -0.23 13.83
C GLY A 63 -4.72 -1.48 13.72
N ASP A 64 -5.28 -2.66 13.95
CA ASP A 64 -4.56 -3.92 13.76
C ASP A 64 -4.44 -4.29 12.26
N ALA A 65 -3.72 -3.46 11.51
CA ALA A 65 -3.49 -3.68 10.09
C ALA A 65 -2.54 -4.85 9.85
N THR A 66 -2.91 -5.70 8.88
CA THR A 66 -2.03 -6.73 8.36
C THR A 66 -1.27 -6.16 7.17
N PHE A 67 0.06 -6.05 7.29
CA PHE A 67 0.91 -5.63 6.18
C PHE A 67 1.36 -6.85 5.36
N ALA A 68 1.44 -6.68 4.05
CA ALA A 68 1.79 -7.74 3.10
C ALA A 68 3.03 -7.44 2.26
N ILE A 69 3.59 -6.22 2.33
CA ILE A 69 4.77 -5.84 1.57
C ILE A 69 5.88 -5.44 2.54
N ARG A 70 7.04 -6.08 2.42
CA ARG A 70 8.28 -5.66 3.07
C ARG A 70 9.18 -4.96 2.06
N LEU A 71 9.56 -3.72 2.36
CA LEU A 71 10.46 -2.94 1.53
C LEU A 71 11.91 -3.14 2.00
N THR A 72 12.80 -3.52 1.08
CA THR A 72 14.25 -3.46 1.30
C THR A 72 14.83 -2.11 0.87
N ARG A 73 14.06 -1.34 0.10
CA ARG A 73 14.32 0.05 -0.27
C ARG A 73 12.98 0.78 -0.33
N GLY A 74 12.91 1.97 0.25
CA GLY A 74 11.71 2.80 0.30
C GLY A 74 11.30 3.12 1.74
N VAL A 75 10.26 3.92 1.91
CA VAL A 75 9.70 4.37 3.18
C VAL A 75 8.51 3.49 3.56
N GLY A 76 7.55 3.34 2.64
CA GLY A 76 6.31 2.63 2.87
C GLY A 76 5.39 3.35 3.85
N ILE A 77 4.51 2.58 4.50
CA ILE A 77 3.55 3.08 5.48
C ILE A 77 4.17 3.18 6.87
N LYS A 78 4.90 2.14 7.30
CA LYS A 78 5.45 2.07 8.67
C LYS A 78 6.71 1.21 8.71
N ASP A 79 7.86 1.79 9.07
CA ASP A 79 9.10 1.04 9.33
C ASP A 79 9.52 0.08 8.20
N GLY A 80 9.34 0.50 6.94
CA GLY A 80 9.59 -0.33 5.75
C GLY A 80 8.52 -1.38 5.47
N TRP A 81 7.40 -1.38 6.19
CA TRP A 81 6.18 -2.11 5.83
C TRP A 81 5.28 -1.25 4.96
N ASP A 82 4.64 -1.90 3.98
CA ASP A 82 3.64 -1.33 3.09
C ASP A 82 2.57 -2.41 2.79
N GLY A 83 1.53 -2.06 2.04
CA GLY A 83 0.51 -3.00 1.60
C GLY A 83 -0.38 -3.49 2.74
N ILE A 84 -1.33 -2.68 3.17
CA ILE A 84 -2.40 -3.07 4.09
C ILE A 84 -3.35 -4.03 3.37
N MET A 85 -3.61 -5.16 4.02
CA MET A 85 -4.60 -6.14 3.59
C MET A 85 -5.92 -5.97 4.34
N VAL A 86 -7.01 -5.93 3.58
CA VAL A 86 -8.39 -6.08 4.07
C VAL A 86 -9.11 -7.04 3.13
N GLU A 87 -9.34 -8.27 3.57
CA GLU A 87 -9.83 -9.36 2.71
C GLU A 87 -8.96 -9.51 1.45
N LYS A 88 -9.55 -9.43 0.25
CA LYS A 88 -8.83 -9.41 -1.04
C LYS A 88 -8.48 -7.99 -1.53
N THR A 89 -8.40 -7.00 -0.63
CA THR A 89 -7.99 -5.63 -0.96
C THR A 89 -6.59 -5.35 -0.45
N LEU A 90 -5.69 -4.94 -1.35
CA LEU A 90 -4.35 -4.49 -1.03
C LEU A 90 -4.26 -2.97 -1.23
N ALA A 91 -3.95 -2.24 -0.16
CA ALA A 91 -3.76 -0.79 -0.19
C ALA A 91 -2.34 -0.42 0.25
N GLY A 92 -1.59 0.31 -0.58
CA GLY A 92 -0.22 0.68 -0.26
C GLY A 92 0.27 1.91 -1.02
N TYR A 93 1.39 2.47 -0.57
CA TYR A 93 2.08 3.55 -1.28
C TYR A 93 3.05 3.02 -2.35
N ALA A 94 3.43 1.76 -2.27
CA ALA A 94 4.28 1.10 -3.25
C ALA A 94 3.57 0.96 -4.61
N HIS A 95 3.89 1.85 -5.53
CA HIS A 95 3.51 1.75 -6.93
C HIS A 95 4.44 0.75 -7.63
N LEU A 96 4.00 -0.50 -7.71
CA LEU A 96 4.68 -1.56 -8.46
C LEU A 96 4.85 -1.16 -9.93
N HIS A 97 6.04 -1.34 -10.48
CA HIS A 97 6.27 -1.20 -11.91
C HIS A 97 5.98 -2.52 -12.62
N ALA A 98 4.96 -2.55 -13.50
CA ALA A 98 4.48 -3.77 -14.15
C ALA A 98 5.58 -4.60 -14.84
N CYS A 99 6.53 -3.96 -15.54
CA CYS A 99 7.61 -4.70 -16.21
C CYS A 99 8.68 -5.24 -15.26
N SER A 100 8.66 -4.89 -13.97
CA SER A 100 9.59 -5.45 -12.98
C SER A 100 9.12 -6.80 -12.44
N TYR A 101 7.82 -7.11 -12.58
CA TYR A 101 7.19 -8.31 -12.06
C TYR A 101 5.92 -8.58 -12.86
N LEU A 102 6.03 -9.41 -13.90
CA LEU A 102 4.96 -9.62 -14.89
C LEU A 102 3.79 -10.45 -14.35
N ARG A 103 4.03 -11.29 -13.34
CA ARG A 103 3.00 -12.16 -12.75
C ARG A 103 1.89 -11.40 -12.02
N PHE A 104 2.05 -10.09 -11.78
CA PHE A 104 1.00 -9.29 -11.11
C PHE A 104 -0.34 -9.37 -11.83
N ALA A 105 -0.32 -9.39 -13.17
CA ALA A 105 -1.52 -9.39 -13.98
C ALA A 105 -2.27 -10.72 -13.87
N GLU A 106 -1.54 -11.83 -13.96
CA GLU A 106 -2.10 -13.18 -13.80
C GLU A 106 -2.66 -13.37 -12.40
N ALA A 107 -1.88 -13.03 -11.36
CA ALA A 107 -2.30 -13.13 -9.97
C ALA A 107 -3.57 -12.30 -9.67
N PHE A 108 -3.69 -11.12 -10.28
CA PHE A 108 -4.88 -10.27 -10.14
C PHE A 108 -6.12 -10.90 -10.74
N VAL A 109 -6.01 -11.48 -11.94
CA VAL A 109 -7.13 -12.19 -12.55
C VAL A 109 -7.51 -13.42 -11.72
N ASP A 110 -6.53 -14.20 -11.28
CA ASP A 110 -6.75 -15.40 -10.45
C ASP A 110 -7.42 -15.05 -9.12
N ALA A 111 -7.11 -13.90 -8.52
CA ALA A 111 -7.72 -13.45 -7.27
C ALA A 111 -9.22 -13.12 -7.42
N CYS A 112 -9.71 -12.89 -8.64
CA CYS A 112 -11.12 -12.60 -8.93
C CYS A 112 -11.97 -13.86 -9.20
N LEU A 113 -11.35 -15.03 -9.32
CA LEU A 113 -12.02 -16.32 -9.46
C LEU A 113 -12.41 -16.91 -8.09
#